data_AF-A0A6N3CL65-F1
#
_entry.id   AF-A0A6N3CL65-F1
#
_cell.length_a   1.000
_cell.length_b   1.000
_cell.length_c   1.000
_cell.angle_alpha   90.00
_cell.angle_beta   90.00
_cell.angle_gamma   90.00
#
_symmetry.space_group_name_H-M   'P 1'
#
loop_
_entity.id
_entity.type
_entity.pdbx_description
1 polymer ?
#
loop_
_entity_poly.entity_id
_entity_poly.type
_entity_poly.pdbx_seq_one_letter_code
_entity_poly.pdbx_strand_id
1 'polypeptide(L)'
;MSDSENESLWSKVRIRNLKINIVKFLIDKEIIDNYIFTKTEIKNWFAFKEYDFKYFVSEFFTEESNVFILNSVMRNFLEKVFLSRTIIKDSLCAAEADFIRIYGRYYEDIKRNRYKNFYSEEYRDILKKIECILPLLHWGNMPIFNKYLLFNRRLDPEVDTIKFYDNIDCLNALLTEIKKEGIILSNKSDLSLNREMKFIVYTRRYAHEEIYIIKRTFDGWLINSNGICEKNGTGALFDSFEHDGVFFPEEGVKSALNKLWDDADEGVIDYEVLSIRLQEVADWISSVEKAVGTQPLWVNYY
;
A
#
# COMPACT_ATOMS: atom_id res chain seq x y z
N MET A 1 -20.97 -2.44 1.02
CA MET A 1 -20.20 -1.79 -0.05
C MET A 1 -19.87 -2.86 -1.06
N SER A 2 -20.08 -2.58 -2.34
CA SER A 2 -19.63 -3.49 -3.39
C SER A 2 -18.10 -3.47 -3.49
N ASP A 3 -17.52 -4.51 -4.07
CA ASP A 3 -16.08 -4.58 -4.31
C ASP A 3 -15.58 -3.40 -5.18
N SER A 4 -16.42 -2.94 -6.12
CA SER A 4 -16.14 -1.76 -6.95
C SER A 4 -16.04 -0.44 -6.18
N GLU A 5 -16.84 -0.25 -5.12
CA GLU A 5 -16.76 0.94 -4.26
C GLU A 5 -15.46 0.93 -3.42
N ASN A 6 -15.05 -0.26 -2.98
CA ASN A 6 -13.79 -0.44 -2.24
C ASN A 6 -12.57 -0.17 -3.14
N GLU A 7 -12.57 -0.68 -4.37
CA GLU A 7 -11.49 -0.44 -5.35
C GLU A 7 -11.34 1.05 -5.70
N SER A 8 -12.47 1.75 -5.90
CA SER A 8 -12.46 3.20 -6.14
C SER A 8 -11.85 3.96 -4.94
N LEU A 9 -12.17 3.54 -3.71
CA LEU A 9 -11.62 4.17 -2.51
C LEU A 9 -10.12 3.90 -2.34
N TRP A 10 -9.66 2.67 -2.55
CA TRP A 10 -8.22 2.34 -2.53
C TRP A 10 -7.42 3.14 -3.55
N SER A 11 -7.98 3.33 -4.74
CA SER A 11 -7.38 4.16 -5.79
C SER A 11 -7.23 5.61 -5.32
N LYS A 12 -8.28 6.21 -4.74
CA LYS A 12 -8.22 7.57 -4.19
C LYS A 12 -7.16 7.71 -3.09
N VAL A 13 -7.05 6.71 -2.20
CA VAL A 13 -6.04 6.67 -1.15
C VAL A 13 -4.62 6.69 -1.72
N ARG A 14 -4.35 5.83 -2.73
CA ARG A 14 -3.04 5.77 -3.39
C ARG A 14 -2.73 7.07 -4.13
N ILE A 15 -3.68 7.59 -4.91
CA ILE A 15 -3.56 8.85 -5.65
C ILE A 15 -3.21 10.01 -4.69
N ARG A 16 -3.92 10.14 -3.57
CA ARG A 16 -3.64 11.18 -2.58
C ARG A 16 -2.22 11.06 -2.04
N ASN A 17 -1.76 9.89 -1.64
CA ASN A 17 -0.40 9.74 -1.12
C ASN A 17 0.68 10.02 -2.18
N LEU A 18 0.47 9.62 -3.44
CA LEU A 18 1.36 9.97 -4.55
C LEU A 18 1.41 11.48 -4.79
N LYS A 19 0.24 12.14 -4.82
CA LYS A 19 0.11 13.61 -4.93
C LYS A 19 0.97 14.32 -3.90
N ILE A 20 0.83 13.93 -2.63
CA ILE A 20 1.57 14.51 -1.51
C ILE A 20 3.06 14.22 -1.62
N ASN A 21 3.45 13.01 -2.03
CA ASN A 21 4.85 12.65 -2.22
C ASN A 21 5.54 13.47 -3.32
N ILE A 22 4.84 13.72 -4.44
CA ILE A 22 5.32 14.62 -5.52
C ILE A 22 5.60 16.01 -4.92
N VAL A 23 4.63 16.56 -4.18
CA VAL A 23 4.75 17.89 -3.58
C VAL A 23 5.93 17.98 -2.62
N LYS A 24 6.08 17.01 -1.71
CA LYS A 24 7.21 16.97 -0.77
C LYS A 24 8.54 16.93 -1.50
N PHE A 25 8.69 16.06 -2.50
CA PHE A 25 9.92 15.95 -3.26
C PHE A 25 10.29 17.26 -3.97
N LEU A 26 9.33 17.91 -4.63
CA LEU A 26 9.57 19.17 -5.35
C LEU A 26 9.97 20.29 -4.39
N ILE A 27 9.34 20.36 -3.21
CA ILE A 27 9.72 21.30 -2.15
C ILE A 27 11.15 21.03 -1.68
N ASP A 28 11.49 19.78 -1.36
CA ASP A 28 12.80 19.41 -0.82
C ASP A 28 13.93 19.62 -1.84
N LYS A 29 13.61 19.58 -3.14
CA LYS A 29 14.54 19.86 -4.24
C LYS A 29 14.49 21.30 -4.75
N GLU A 30 13.65 22.15 -4.15
CA GLU A 30 13.45 23.54 -4.57
C GLU A 30 13.08 23.68 -6.06
N ILE A 31 12.35 22.71 -6.61
CA ILE A 31 11.87 22.72 -8.00
C ILE A 31 10.54 23.47 -8.06
N ILE A 32 10.56 24.66 -8.65
CA ILE A 32 9.41 25.59 -8.69
C ILE A 32 8.81 25.78 -10.09
N ASP A 33 9.50 25.28 -11.13
CA ASP A 33 9.07 25.36 -12.52
C ASP A 33 9.55 24.14 -13.33
N ASN A 34 9.30 24.17 -14.64
CA ASN A 34 9.75 23.15 -15.60
C ASN A 34 9.49 21.69 -15.17
N TYR A 35 8.23 21.39 -14.82
CA TYR A 35 7.78 20.08 -14.35
C TYR A 35 7.70 19.03 -15.48
N ILE A 36 8.86 18.63 -16.00
CA ILE A 36 9.03 17.62 -17.04
C ILE A 36 9.91 16.51 -16.48
N PHE A 37 9.45 15.27 -16.59
CA PHE A 37 10.13 14.11 -16.00
C PHE A 37 10.14 12.93 -16.96
N THR A 38 11.17 12.11 -16.87
CA THR A 38 11.23 10.78 -17.49
C THR A 38 10.48 9.74 -16.65
N LYS A 39 10.14 8.59 -17.24
CA LYS A 39 9.57 7.45 -16.48
C LYS A 39 10.46 7.06 -15.29
N THR A 40 11.78 7.04 -15.50
CA THR A 40 12.77 6.68 -14.47
C THR A 40 12.80 7.69 -13.32
N GLU A 41 12.70 8.99 -13.61
CA GLU A 41 12.62 10.02 -12.58
C GLU A 41 11.32 9.91 -11.79
N ILE A 42 10.16 9.74 -12.44
CA ILE A 42 8.89 9.52 -11.72
C ILE A 42 8.97 8.29 -10.81
N LYS A 43 9.56 7.20 -11.30
CA LYS A 43 9.76 5.97 -10.54
C LYS A 43 10.63 6.24 -9.31
N ASN A 44 11.79 6.86 -9.48
CA ASN A 44 12.80 6.99 -8.41
C ASN A 44 12.57 8.17 -7.47
N TRP A 45 12.08 9.30 -7.97
CA TRP A 45 11.87 10.52 -7.21
C TRP A 45 10.53 10.51 -6.49
N PHE A 46 9.48 10.04 -7.16
CA PHE A 46 8.11 10.05 -6.63
C PHE A 46 7.62 8.69 -6.15
N ALA A 47 8.47 7.66 -6.20
CA ALA A 47 8.19 6.30 -5.73
C ALA A 47 6.96 5.66 -6.41
N PHE A 48 6.75 5.97 -7.70
CA PHE A 48 5.73 5.30 -8.51
C PHE A 48 6.12 3.84 -8.75
N LYS A 49 5.13 2.96 -8.64
CA LYS A 49 5.19 1.55 -9.01
C LYS A 49 4.72 1.36 -10.46
N GLU A 50 5.00 0.21 -11.07
CA GLU A 50 4.43 -0.14 -12.40
C GLU A 50 2.90 -0.09 -12.41
N TYR A 51 2.25 -0.47 -11.31
CA TYR A 51 0.80 -0.32 -11.15
C TYR A 51 0.36 1.14 -11.28
N ASP A 52 1.07 2.08 -10.64
CA ASP A 52 0.73 3.50 -10.70
C ASP A 52 0.90 4.07 -12.11
N PHE A 53 1.89 3.59 -12.87
CA PHE A 53 2.05 3.98 -14.27
C PHE A 53 0.87 3.55 -15.14
N LYS A 54 0.36 2.33 -14.93
CA LYS A 54 -0.77 1.82 -15.72
C LYS A 54 -2.06 2.56 -15.41
N TYR A 55 -2.31 2.88 -14.14
CA TYR A 55 -3.65 3.30 -13.71
C TYR A 55 -3.76 4.74 -13.24
N PHE A 56 -2.67 5.36 -12.75
CA PHE A 56 -2.75 6.65 -12.03
C PHE A 56 -1.86 7.75 -12.60
N VAL A 57 -0.92 7.46 -13.50
CA VAL A 57 0.02 8.47 -14.00
C VAL A 57 -0.70 9.67 -14.66
N SER A 58 -1.82 9.42 -15.34
CA SER A 58 -2.63 10.45 -16.00
C SER A 58 -3.30 11.43 -15.04
N GLU A 59 -3.50 11.04 -13.78
CA GLU A 59 -4.03 11.92 -12.73
C GLU A 59 -3.06 13.07 -12.41
N PHE A 60 -1.78 12.88 -12.71
CA PHE A 60 -0.72 13.84 -12.37
C PHE A 60 -0.03 14.43 -13.58
N PHE A 61 0.16 13.64 -14.63
CA PHE A 61 0.99 13.97 -15.78
C PHE A 61 0.25 13.80 -17.10
N THR A 62 0.63 14.59 -18.08
CA THR A 62 0.35 14.38 -19.50
C THR A 62 1.60 13.79 -20.14
N GLU A 63 1.46 12.70 -20.89
CA GLU A 63 2.56 12.05 -21.60
C GLU A 63 2.72 12.64 -23.00
N GLU A 64 3.93 13.12 -23.31
CA GLU A 64 4.30 13.67 -24.61
C GLU A 64 5.68 13.16 -25.01
N SER A 65 5.82 12.48 -26.16
CA SER A 65 7.13 12.08 -26.72
C SER A 65 8.09 11.41 -25.71
N ASN A 66 7.59 10.45 -24.92
CA ASN A 66 8.32 9.74 -23.85
C ASN A 66 8.74 10.57 -22.63
N VAL A 67 8.19 11.78 -22.45
CA VAL A 67 8.30 12.54 -21.22
C VAL A 67 6.92 12.78 -20.59
N PHE A 68 6.92 13.04 -19.29
CA PHE A 68 5.75 13.26 -18.48
C PHE A 68 5.76 14.69 -17.93
N ILE A 69 4.75 15.46 -18.30
CA ILE A 69 4.62 16.88 -17.94
C ILE A 69 3.52 16.99 -16.89
N LEU A 70 3.75 17.68 -15.76
CA LEU A 70 2.67 17.87 -14.78
C LEU A 70 1.46 18.55 -15.43
N ASN A 71 0.28 17.98 -15.21
CA ASN A 71 -0.97 18.51 -15.74
C ASN A 71 -1.41 19.78 -14.99
N SER A 72 -2.42 20.47 -15.52
CA SER A 72 -2.94 21.72 -14.94
C SER A 72 -3.50 21.55 -13.54
N VAL A 73 -4.12 20.40 -13.24
CA VAL A 73 -4.69 20.09 -11.92
C VAL A 73 -3.59 20.06 -10.86
N MET A 74 -2.49 19.37 -11.14
CA MET A 74 -1.35 19.30 -10.22
C MET A 74 -0.60 20.62 -10.10
N ARG A 75 -0.44 21.37 -11.19
CA ARG A 75 0.18 22.71 -11.15
C ARG A 75 -0.62 23.66 -10.24
N ASN A 76 -1.94 23.72 -10.42
CA ASN A 76 -2.82 24.53 -9.58
C ASN A 76 -2.76 24.11 -8.10
N PHE A 77 -2.58 22.81 -7.83
CA PHE A 77 -2.40 22.33 -6.46
C PHE A 77 -1.06 22.77 -5.87
N LEU A 78 0.03 22.64 -6.63
CA LEU A 78 1.37 23.07 -6.20
C LEU A 78 1.43 24.56 -5.92
N GLU A 79 0.84 25.40 -6.77
CA GLU A 79 0.76 26.85 -6.56
C GLU A 79 0.10 27.19 -5.21
N LYS A 80 -1.03 26.53 -4.90
CA LYS A 80 -1.71 26.70 -3.60
C LYS A 80 -0.82 26.28 -2.43
N VAL A 81 -0.09 25.17 -2.56
CA VAL A 81 0.82 24.70 -1.52
C VAL A 81 1.98 25.67 -1.32
N PHE A 82 2.64 26.13 -2.39
CA PHE A 82 3.78 27.05 -2.31
C PHE A 82 3.38 28.41 -1.72
N LEU A 83 2.23 28.95 -2.14
CA LEU A 83 1.66 30.17 -1.54
C LEU A 83 1.39 29.98 -0.05
N SER A 84 0.76 28.86 0.33
CA SER A 84 0.46 28.57 1.74
C SER A 84 1.74 28.47 2.56
N ARG A 85 2.76 27.76 2.08
CA ARG A 85 4.06 27.61 2.76
C ARG A 85 4.74 28.96 3.00
N THR A 86 4.68 29.86 2.03
CA THR A 86 5.28 31.20 2.15
C THR A 86 4.61 32.00 3.27
N ILE A 87 3.27 31.91 3.36
CA ILE A 87 2.48 32.64 4.37
C ILE A 87 2.68 32.05 5.77
N ILE A 88 2.78 30.73 5.89
CA ILE A 88 2.72 30.05 7.18
C ILE A 88 4.07 29.74 7.83
N LYS A 89 5.19 30.02 7.14
CA LYS A 89 6.53 29.58 7.55
C LYS A 89 6.86 29.87 9.01
N ASP A 90 6.64 31.11 9.46
CA ASP A 90 6.99 31.53 10.83
C ASP A 90 6.01 30.93 11.87
N SER A 91 4.73 30.85 11.51
CA SER A 91 3.68 30.28 12.37
C SER A 91 3.79 28.76 12.51
N LEU A 92 4.33 28.07 11.50
CA LEU A 92 4.42 26.61 11.48
C LEU A 92 5.33 26.09 12.60
N CYS A 93 6.52 26.68 12.76
CA CYS A 93 7.46 26.27 13.82
C CYS A 93 6.84 26.40 15.22
N ALA A 94 6.10 27.50 15.46
CA ALA A 94 5.41 27.72 16.74
C ALA A 94 4.29 26.68 16.94
N ALA A 95 3.50 26.41 15.90
CA ALA A 95 2.44 25.42 15.95
C ALA A 95 2.96 24.00 16.19
N GLU A 96 4.07 23.61 15.55
CA GLU A 96 4.71 22.31 15.77
C GLU A 96 5.17 22.15 17.22
N ALA A 97 5.81 23.18 17.78
CA ALA A 97 6.25 23.19 19.16
C ALA A 97 5.06 23.06 20.14
N ASP A 98 3.99 23.82 19.90
CA ASP A 98 2.78 23.73 20.70
C ASP A 98 2.07 22.38 20.59
N PHE A 99 2.01 21.81 19.39
CA PHE A 99 1.43 20.49 19.16
C PHE A 99 2.21 19.39 19.90
N ILE A 100 3.54 19.38 19.79
CA ILE A 100 4.39 18.44 20.53
C ILE A 100 4.20 18.62 22.04
N ARG A 101 4.13 19.86 22.52
CA ARG A 101 3.95 20.17 23.94
C ARG A 101 2.59 19.71 24.48
N ILE A 102 1.51 19.93 23.72
CA ILE A 102 0.14 19.64 24.16
C ILE A 102 -0.20 18.17 23.92
N TYR A 103 -0.13 17.72 22.66
CA TYR A 103 -0.53 16.37 22.26
C TYR A 103 0.59 15.35 22.48
N GLY A 104 1.84 15.71 22.18
CA GLY A 104 2.97 14.79 22.34
C GLY A 104 3.16 14.29 23.78
N ARG A 105 2.90 15.13 24.79
CA ARG A 105 2.89 14.70 26.20
C ARG A 105 1.82 13.65 26.48
N TYR A 106 0.60 13.92 26.03
CA TYR A 106 -0.52 12.99 26.18
C TYR A 106 -0.26 11.65 25.48
N TYR A 107 0.33 11.68 24.29
CA TYR A 107 0.74 10.48 23.55
C TYR A 107 1.70 9.60 24.38
N GLU A 108 2.76 10.19 24.94
CA GLU A 108 3.73 9.44 25.76
C GLU A 108 3.09 8.87 27.04
N ASP A 109 2.17 9.62 27.67
CA ASP A 109 1.47 9.19 28.87
C ASP A 109 0.55 7.98 28.61
N ILE A 110 -0.14 7.96 27.47
CA ILE A 110 -0.95 6.79 27.08
C ILE A 110 -0.06 5.60 26.73
N LYS A 111 1.03 5.82 25.98
CA LYS A 111 1.96 4.74 25.60
C LYS A 111 2.54 4.03 26.82
N ARG A 112 2.74 4.75 27.92
CA ARG A 112 3.19 4.20 29.21
C ARG A 112 2.07 3.50 30.00
N ASN A 113 0.82 3.93 29.85
CA ASN A 113 -0.33 3.41 30.59
C ASN A 113 -1.29 2.61 29.69
N ARG A 114 -1.04 1.30 29.55
CA ARG A 114 -1.81 0.38 28.68
C ARG A 114 -3.30 0.24 29.02
N TYR A 115 -3.77 0.79 30.14
CA TYR A 115 -5.16 0.70 30.62
C TYR A 115 -5.93 2.03 30.53
N LYS A 116 -5.34 3.11 30.01
CA LYS A 116 -6.02 4.41 29.92
C LYS A 116 -7.00 4.40 28.73
N ASN A 117 -8.25 4.82 28.96
CA ASN A 117 -9.22 4.96 27.89
C ASN A 117 -8.78 6.10 26.95
N PHE A 118 -8.62 5.78 25.67
CA PHE A 118 -8.15 6.70 24.63
C PHE A 118 -9.13 7.85 24.33
N TYR A 119 -10.42 7.67 24.59
CA TYR A 119 -11.47 8.67 24.35
C TYR A 119 -11.98 9.29 25.66
N SER A 120 -11.04 9.76 26.49
CA SER A 120 -11.34 10.44 27.75
C SER A 120 -11.79 11.90 27.53
N GLU A 121 -12.36 12.53 28.56
CA GLU A 121 -12.60 13.98 28.56
C GLU A 121 -11.31 14.77 28.30
N GLU A 122 -10.20 14.29 28.85
CA GLU A 122 -8.86 14.84 28.61
C GLU A 122 -8.49 14.86 27.11
N TYR A 123 -8.81 13.81 26.35
CA TYR A 123 -8.60 13.80 24.89
C TYR A 123 -9.40 14.91 24.20
N ARG A 124 -10.68 15.08 24.57
CA ARG A 124 -11.54 16.12 23.98
C ARG A 124 -11.03 17.53 24.29
N ASP A 125 -10.52 17.74 25.50
CA ASP A 125 -9.92 19.02 25.90
C ASP A 125 -8.61 19.29 25.15
N ILE A 126 -7.81 18.25 24.92
CA ILE A 126 -6.62 18.36 24.08
C ILE A 126 -6.99 18.70 22.64
N LEU A 127 -7.96 17.99 22.05
CA LEU A 127 -8.40 18.22 20.67
C LEU A 127 -8.86 19.67 20.48
N LYS A 128 -9.67 20.20 21.40
CA LYS A 128 -10.10 21.61 21.39
C LYS A 128 -8.93 22.60 21.45
N LYS A 129 -7.89 22.30 22.23
CA LYS A 129 -6.70 23.17 22.36
C LYS A 129 -5.86 23.21 21.08
N ILE A 130 -5.84 22.13 20.31
CA ILE A 130 -5.02 22.02 19.09
C ILE A 130 -5.82 22.29 17.81
N GLU A 131 -7.16 22.35 17.88
CA GLU A 131 -8.04 22.43 16.70
C GLU A 131 -7.64 23.55 15.73
N CYS A 132 -7.32 24.74 16.24
CA CYS A 132 -6.96 25.90 15.42
C CYS A 132 -5.61 25.76 14.71
N ILE A 133 -4.69 24.91 15.21
CA ILE A 133 -3.37 24.69 14.60
C ILE A 133 -3.35 23.48 13.67
N LEU A 134 -4.36 22.60 13.68
CA LEU A 134 -4.40 21.40 12.83
C LEU A 134 -4.30 21.69 11.32
N PRO A 135 -5.03 22.68 10.74
CA PRO A 135 -4.88 23.00 9.33
C PRO A 135 -3.47 23.49 9.01
N LEU A 136 -2.91 24.34 9.88
CA LEU A 136 -1.55 24.87 9.76
C LEU A 136 -0.50 23.75 9.74
N LEU A 137 -0.59 22.81 10.68
CA LEU A 137 0.30 21.65 10.76
C LEU A 137 0.17 20.74 9.55
N HIS A 138 -1.07 20.48 9.12
CA HIS A 138 -1.36 19.61 7.98
C HIS A 138 -0.78 20.15 6.68
N TRP A 139 -1.11 21.40 6.32
CA TRP A 139 -0.64 22.03 5.09
C TRP A 139 0.86 22.38 5.14
N GLY A 140 1.40 22.62 6.34
CA GLY A 140 2.83 22.88 6.54
C GLY A 140 3.71 21.63 6.36
N ASN A 141 3.27 20.49 6.90
CA ASN A 141 4.06 19.25 6.87
C ASN A 141 3.72 18.32 5.70
N MET A 142 2.52 18.44 5.12
CA MET A 142 2.03 17.60 4.04
C MET A 142 2.21 16.10 4.37
N PRO A 143 1.55 15.59 5.43
CA PRO A 143 1.77 14.23 5.92
C PRO A 143 1.33 13.16 4.91
N ILE A 144 2.14 12.11 4.75
CA ILE A 144 1.74 10.89 4.05
C ILE A 144 1.16 9.92 5.09
N PHE A 145 -0.06 9.44 4.87
CA PHE A 145 -0.77 8.61 5.84
C PHE A 145 -0.74 7.14 5.44
N ASN A 146 -0.84 6.26 6.46
CA ASN A 146 -1.04 4.85 6.22
C ASN A 146 -2.32 4.63 5.38
N LYS A 147 -2.25 3.78 4.36
CA LYS A 147 -3.37 3.57 3.44
C LYS A 147 -4.65 3.08 4.14
N TYR A 148 -4.52 2.22 5.15
CA TYR A 148 -5.64 1.71 5.94
C TYR A 148 -6.26 2.81 6.80
N LEU A 149 -5.44 3.75 7.31
CA LEU A 149 -5.95 4.90 8.05
C LEU A 149 -6.84 5.76 7.15
N LEU A 150 -6.38 6.13 5.96
CA LEU A 150 -7.18 6.90 5.00
C LEU A 150 -8.45 6.14 4.57
N PHE A 151 -8.31 4.85 4.25
CA PHE A 151 -9.43 4.00 3.82
C PHE A 151 -10.51 3.89 4.91
N ASN A 152 -10.12 3.68 6.16
CA ASN A 152 -11.05 3.55 7.28
C ASN A 152 -11.69 4.90 7.64
N ARG A 153 -10.96 6.01 7.53
CA ARG A 153 -11.49 7.35 7.82
C ARG A 153 -12.49 7.82 6.76
N ARG A 154 -12.30 7.46 5.48
CA ARG A 154 -13.14 7.90 4.34
C ARG A 154 -13.30 9.41 4.23
N LEU A 155 -12.32 10.14 4.75
CA LEU A 155 -12.26 11.60 4.74
C LEU A 155 -11.01 12.01 3.99
N ASP A 156 -11.14 12.99 3.11
CA ASP A 156 -10.01 13.63 2.45
C ASP A 156 -9.39 14.65 3.44
N PRO A 157 -8.14 14.45 3.90
CA PRO A 157 -7.49 15.37 4.85
C PRO A 157 -7.36 16.79 4.31
N GLU A 158 -7.29 16.94 2.99
CA GLU A 158 -7.16 18.23 2.31
C GLU A 158 -8.51 18.95 2.15
N VAL A 159 -9.65 18.30 2.45
CA VAL A 159 -11.01 18.86 2.37
C VAL A 159 -11.65 19.01 3.76
N ASP A 160 -11.61 17.96 4.57
CA ASP A 160 -12.25 17.90 5.90
C ASP A 160 -11.20 17.77 7.02
N THR A 161 -10.17 18.61 7.00
CA THR A 161 -8.96 18.48 7.86
C THR A 161 -9.30 18.27 9.34
N ILE A 162 -10.17 19.09 9.92
CA ILE A 162 -10.53 18.99 11.35
C ILE A 162 -11.22 17.65 11.65
N LYS A 163 -12.21 17.26 10.84
CA LYS A 163 -12.92 15.98 11.03
C LYS A 163 -11.97 14.80 10.82
N PHE A 164 -11.03 14.90 9.89
CA PHE A 164 -10.05 13.84 9.66
C PHE A 164 -9.24 13.56 10.94
N TYR A 165 -8.78 14.62 11.63
CA TYR A 165 -8.02 14.55 12.87
C TYR A 165 -8.86 14.37 14.15
N ASP A 166 -10.18 14.32 14.06
CA ASP A 166 -11.04 13.83 15.14
C ASP A 166 -10.95 12.29 15.26
N ASN A 167 -9.71 11.80 15.37
CA ASN A 167 -9.31 10.42 15.54
C ASN A 167 -7.86 10.39 16.02
N ILE A 168 -7.59 9.60 17.06
CA ILE A 168 -6.27 9.57 17.68
C ILE A 168 -5.18 9.03 16.75
N ASP A 169 -5.48 8.07 15.86
CA ASP A 169 -4.49 7.51 14.94
C ASP A 169 -4.04 8.53 13.89
N CYS A 170 -4.94 9.46 13.51
CA CYS A 170 -4.60 10.58 12.64
C CYS A 170 -3.66 11.58 13.33
N LEU A 171 -3.92 11.89 14.61
CA LEU A 171 -3.05 12.77 15.39
C LEU A 171 -1.69 12.12 15.67
N ASN A 172 -1.66 10.80 15.94
CA ASN A 172 -0.44 10.01 16.04
C ASN A 172 0.39 10.12 14.76
N ALA A 173 -0.24 9.91 13.60
CA ALA A 173 0.44 10.01 12.31
C ALA A 173 1.00 11.42 12.05
N LEU A 174 0.25 12.47 12.42
CA LEU A 174 0.75 13.85 12.32
C LEU A 174 1.94 14.11 13.26
N LEU A 175 1.89 13.59 14.49
CA LEU A 175 2.99 13.71 15.45
C LEU A 175 4.27 13.04 14.92
N THR A 176 4.13 11.83 14.37
CA THR A 176 5.23 11.09 13.75
C THR A 176 5.81 11.85 12.55
N GLU A 177 4.97 12.44 11.70
CA GLU A 177 5.42 13.30 10.60
C GLU A 177 6.23 14.51 11.11
N ILE A 178 5.71 15.23 12.10
CA ILE A 178 6.38 16.42 12.68
C ILE A 178 7.74 16.02 13.28
N LYS A 179 7.84 14.84 13.90
CA LYS A 179 9.09 14.26 14.42
C LYS A 179 10.05 13.76 13.34
N LYS A 180 9.71 13.91 12.05
CA LYS A 180 10.49 13.42 10.89
C LYS A 180 10.65 11.89 10.84
N GLU A 181 9.70 11.19 11.42
CA GLU A 181 9.59 9.73 11.43
C GLU A 181 8.41 9.25 10.55
N GLY A 182 7.86 10.15 9.72
CA GLY A 182 6.69 9.90 8.87
C GLY A 182 6.91 8.83 7.79
N ILE A 183 5.83 8.49 7.09
CA ILE A 183 5.89 7.47 6.04
C ILE A 183 6.66 8.01 4.84
N ILE A 184 7.67 7.25 4.40
CA ILE A 184 8.38 7.47 3.16
C ILE A 184 7.88 6.44 2.14
N LEU A 185 7.34 6.90 1.01
CA LEU A 185 6.92 6.00 -0.05
C LEU A 185 8.13 5.35 -0.71
N SER A 186 7.93 4.11 -1.14
CA SER A 186 8.93 3.30 -1.82
C SER A 186 8.25 2.51 -2.93
N ASN A 187 8.99 2.29 -4.02
CA ASN A 187 8.63 1.41 -5.12
C ASN A 187 9.47 0.14 -5.13
N LYS A 188 10.25 -0.12 -4.07
CA LYS A 188 11.14 -1.30 -4.00
C LYS A 188 10.39 -2.62 -4.11
N SER A 189 9.10 -2.66 -3.82
CA SER A 189 8.28 -3.86 -4.05
C SER A 189 8.17 -4.25 -5.52
N ASP A 190 8.39 -3.33 -6.46
CA ASP A 190 8.48 -3.67 -7.88
C ASP A 190 9.67 -4.58 -8.20
N LEU A 191 10.69 -4.64 -7.33
CA LEU A 191 11.86 -5.51 -7.53
C LEU A 191 11.49 -7.00 -7.52
N SER A 192 10.32 -7.37 -7.00
CA SER A 192 9.82 -8.75 -7.06
C SER A 192 8.98 -9.04 -8.31
N LEU A 193 8.62 -8.02 -9.12
CA LEU A 193 7.77 -8.19 -10.29
C LEU A 193 8.51 -8.91 -11.42
N ASN A 194 7.79 -9.78 -12.13
CA ASN A 194 8.22 -10.51 -13.32
C ASN A 194 9.48 -11.38 -13.13
N ARG A 195 9.89 -11.62 -11.88
CA ARG A 195 10.97 -12.57 -11.55
C ARG A 195 10.40 -13.98 -11.42
N GLU A 196 11.11 -14.94 -11.98
CA GLU A 196 10.72 -16.36 -11.96
C GLU A 196 10.93 -16.95 -10.58
N MET A 197 9.94 -17.68 -10.09
CA MET A 197 10.00 -18.50 -8.89
C MET A 197 9.55 -19.90 -9.25
N LYS A 198 10.16 -20.91 -8.63
CA LYS A 198 9.70 -22.29 -8.76
C LYS A 198 8.55 -22.53 -7.79
N PHE A 199 7.55 -23.24 -8.26
CA PHE A 199 6.43 -23.72 -7.47
C PHE A 199 6.28 -25.20 -7.74
N ILE A 200 6.82 -26.01 -6.83
CA ILE A 200 6.98 -27.44 -7.02
C ILE A 200 5.85 -28.16 -6.28
N VAL A 201 5.00 -28.86 -7.02
CA VAL A 201 3.83 -29.57 -6.47
C VAL A 201 3.90 -31.04 -6.81
N TYR A 202 3.71 -31.90 -5.81
CA TYR A 202 3.52 -33.33 -6.05
C TYR A 202 2.17 -33.59 -6.70
N THR A 203 2.16 -34.37 -7.79
CA THR A 203 0.92 -34.82 -8.44
C THR A 203 0.82 -36.34 -8.37
N ARG A 204 -0.30 -36.86 -7.86
CA ARG A 204 -0.52 -38.31 -7.81
C ARG A 204 -0.70 -38.91 -9.21
N ARG A 205 -1.32 -38.17 -10.14
CA ARG A 205 -1.56 -38.59 -11.52
C ARG A 205 -0.28 -39.09 -12.21
N TYR A 206 0.84 -38.44 -11.93
CA TYR A 206 2.13 -38.81 -12.52
C TYR A 206 3.14 -39.38 -11.50
N ALA A 207 2.75 -39.49 -10.23
CA ALA A 207 3.58 -39.96 -9.12
C ALA A 207 4.94 -39.26 -8.99
N HIS A 208 5.02 -37.98 -9.38
CA HIS A 208 6.23 -37.16 -9.25
C HIS A 208 5.89 -35.68 -9.03
N GLU A 209 6.93 -34.88 -8.83
CA GLU A 209 6.82 -33.43 -8.63
C GLU A 209 6.77 -32.70 -9.98
N GLU A 210 5.70 -31.95 -10.19
CA GLU A 210 5.55 -31.01 -11.29
C GLU A 210 6.13 -29.65 -10.90
N ILE A 211 6.79 -28.99 -11.84
CA ILE A 211 7.43 -27.69 -11.62
C ILE A 211 6.70 -26.63 -12.42
N TYR A 212 5.96 -25.77 -11.71
CA TYR A 212 5.36 -24.57 -12.28
C TYR A 212 6.33 -23.39 -12.13
N ILE A 213 6.51 -22.60 -13.19
CA ILE A 213 7.26 -21.34 -13.11
C ILE A 213 6.29 -20.21 -12.85
N ILE A 214 6.39 -19.55 -11.70
CA ILE A 214 5.48 -18.48 -11.29
C ILE A 214 6.21 -17.14 -11.29
N LYS A 215 5.58 -16.12 -11.86
CA LYS A 215 6.00 -14.72 -11.80
C LYS A 215 4.90 -13.91 -11.12
N ARG A 216 5.28 -13.07 -10.17
CA ARG A 216 4.38 -12.04 -9.65
C ARG A 216 4.24 -10.92 -10.68
N THR A 217 3.02 -10.57 -11.06
CA THR A 217 2.73 -9.39 -11.89
C THR A 217 2.11 -8.30 -11.02
N PHE A 218 1.91 -7.10 -11.59
CA PHE A 218 1.29 -5.99 -10.84
C PHE A 218 -0.23 -6.14 -10.69
N ASP A 219 -0.87 -7.11 -11.36
CA ASP A 219 -2.32 -7.41 -11.24
C ASP A 219 -2.60 -8.82 -10.65
N GLY A 220 -1.59 -9.69 -10.56
CA GLY A 220 -1.78 -11.07 -10.10
C GLY A 220 -0.55 -11.94 -10.28
N TRP A 221 -0.72 -13.15 -10.82
CA TRP A 221 0.37 -14.08 -11.12
C TRP A 221 0.39 -14.43 -12.61
N LEU A 222 1.57 -14.80 -13.09
CA LEU A 222 1.77 -15.42 -14.39
C LEU A 222 2.45 -16.78 -14.18
N ILE A 223 1.82 -17.83 -14.68
CA ILE A 223 2.25 -19.21 -14.58
C ILE A 223 2.76 -19.67 -15.95
N ASN A 224 3.93 -20.29 -15.96
CA ASN A 224 4.67 -20.70 -17.15
C ASN A 224 4.79 -19.50 -18.13
N SER A 225 4.59 -19.73 -19.43
CA SER A 225 4.76 -18.66 -20.42
C SER A 225 3.54 -17.71 -20.52
N ASN A 226 2.31 -18.20 -20.33
CA ASN A 226 1.10 -17.45 -20.69
C ASN A 226 -0.09 -17.59 -19.72
N GLY A 227 0.02 -18.34 -18.63
CA GLY A 227 -1.11 -18.59 -17.73
C GLY A 227 -1.35 -17.42 -16.77
N ILE A 228 -2.33 -16.57 -17.03
CA ILE A 228 -2.63 -15.44 -16.14
C ILE A 228 -3.53 -15.92 -14.99
N CYS A 229 -3.22 -15.47 -13.78
CA CYS A 229 -4.05 -15.68 -12.60
C CYS A 229 -4.33 -14.37 -11.88
N GLU A 230 -5.46 -14.33 -11.19
CA GLU A 230 -5.74 -13.34 -10.16
C GLU A 230 -4.77 -13.49 -8.98
N LYS A 231 -4.74 -12.50 -8.08
CA LYS A 231 -3.87 -12.50 -6.88
C LYS A 231 -4.08 -13.70 -5.97
N ASN A 232 -5.29 -14.25 -5.94
CA ASN A 232 -5.65 -15.44 -5.18
C ASN A 232 -5.26 -16.77 -5.88
N GLY A 233 -4.68 -16.73 -7.09
CA GLY A 233 -4.31 -17.92 -7.87
C GLY A 233 -5.40 -18.45 -8.80
N THR A 234 -6.63 -17.93 -8.74
CA THR A 234 -7.73 -18.30 -9.65
C THR A 234 -7.36 -17.98 -11.09
N GLY A 235 -7.72 -18.88 -12.02
CA GLY A 235 -7.31 -18.86 -13.41
C GLY A 235 -6.31 -19.98 -13.68
N ALA A 236 -5.28 -19.70 -14.48
CA ALA A 236 -4.43 -20.73 -15.07
C ALA A 236 -3.76 -21.69 -14.08
N LEU A 237 -3.46 -21.27 -12.85
CA LEU A 237 -2.86 -22.14 -11.83
C LEU A 237 -3.86 -23.21 -11.38
N PHE A 238 -5.07 -22.80 -11.02
CA PHE A 238 -6.09 -23.71 -10.52
C PHE A 238 -6.68 -24.54 -11.64
N ASP A 239 -6.81 -23.99 -12.85
CA ASP A 239 -7.17 -24.76 -14.04
C ASP A 239 -6.14 -25.87 -14.32
N SER A 240 -4.85 -25.61 -14.08
CA SER A 240 -3.80 -26.63 -14.21
C SER A 240 -3.92 -27.71 -13.14
N PHE A 241 -4.18 -27.33 -11.88
CA PHE A 241 -4.41 -28.28 -10.81
C PHE A 241 -5.64 -29.15 -11.04
N GLU A 242 -6.74 -28.57 -11.53
CA GLU A 242 -7.95 -29.31 -11.88
C GLU A 242 -7.67 -30.30 -13.02
N HIS A 243 -6.99 -29.85 -14.07
CA HIS A 243 -6.58 -30.72 -15.18
C HIS A 243 -5.68 -31.88 -14.71
N ASP A 244 -4.75 -31.62 -13.78
CA ASP A 244 -3.83 -32.63 -13.25
C ASP A 244 -4.44 -33.46 -12.11
N GLY A 245 -5.68 -33.17 -11.71
CA GLY A 245 -6.40 -33.90 -10.66
C GLY A 245 -5.80 -33.71 -9.27
N VAL A 246 -5.21 -32.54 -9.00
CA VAL A 246 -4.56 -32.19 -7.73
C VAL A 246 -5.60 -31.74 -6.71
N PHE A 247 -5.58 -32.36 -5.53
CA PHE A 247 -6.43 -32.04 -4.39
C PHE A 247 -5.72 -31.13 -3.41
N PHE A 248 -6.36 -30.02 -3.07
CA PHE A 248 -5.84 -29.03 -2.15
C PHE A 248 -6.97 -28.25 -1.46
N PRO A 249 -6.70 -27.60 -0.32
CA PRO A 249 -7.69 -26.81 0.39
C PRO A 249 -7.85 -25.45 -0.31
N GLU A 250 -8.69 -25.40 -1.34
CA GLU A 250 -8.81 -24.29 -2.29
C GLU A 250 -8.92 -22.90 -1.62
N GLU A 251 -9.87 -22.72 -0.71
CA GLU A 251 -10.08 -21.43 -0.03
C GLU A 251 -8.88 -21.01 0.83
N GLY A 252 -8.21 -21.99 1.45
CA GLY A 252 -7.01 -21.74 2.22
C GLY A 252 -5.83 -21.29 1.35
N VAL A 253 -5.66 -21.94 0.19
CA VAL A 253 -4.64 -21.58 -0.79
C VAL A 253 -4.93 -20.22 -1.43
N LYS A 254 -6.19 -19.92 -1.78
CA LYS A 254 -6.60 -18.58 -2.25
C LYS A 254 -6.22 -17.49 -1.27
N SER A 255 -6.54 -17.70 0.00
CA SER A 255 -6.20 -16.75 1.07
C SER A 255 -4.70 -16.55 1.21
N ALA A 256 -3.93 -17.65 1.18
CA ALA A 256 -2.47 -17.60 1.28
C ALA A 256 -1.82 -16.87 0.09
N LEU A 257 -2.23 -17.19 -1.14
CA LEU A 257 -1.71 -16.54 -2.35
C LEU A 257 -2.05 -15.05 -2.39
N ASN A 258 -3.28 -14.67 -2.03
CA ASN A 258 -3.66 -13.26 -1.97
C ASN A 258 -2.83 -12.51 -0.92
N LYS A 259 -2.63 -13.10 0.27
CA LYS A 259 -1.79 -12.52 1.31
C LYS A 259 -0.34 -12.36 0.86
N LEU A 260 0.25 -13.36 0.22
CA LEU A 260 1.62 -13.27 -0.30
C LEU A 260 1.75 -12.18 -1.36
N TRP A 261 0.73 -12.06 -2.22
CA TRP A 261 0.69 -10.98 -3.20
C TRP A 261 0.62 -9.61 -2.51
N ASP A 262 -0.28 -9.42 -1.54
CA ASP A 262 -0.42 -8.14 -0.85
C ASP A 262 0.84 -7.78 -0.03
N ASP A 263 1.40 -8.73 0.74
CA ASP A 263 2.62 -8.53 1.53
C ASP A 263 3.81 -8.12 0.62
N ALA A 264 3.93 -8.74 -0.56
CA ALA A 264 4.97 -8.39 -1.54
C ALA A 264 4.71 -7.01 -2.17
N ASP A 265 3.46 -6.66 -2.50
CA ASP A 265 3.12 -5.34 -3.04
C ASP A 265 3.43 -4.23 -2.04
N GLU A 266 3.11 -4.45 -0.77
CA GLU A 266 3.37 -3.51 0.31
C GLU A 266 4.86 -3.40 0.65
N GLY A 267 5.71 -4.30 0.13
CA GLY A 267 7.13 -4.35 0.44
C GLY A 267 7.41 -4.86 1.85
N VAL A 268 6.46 -5.60 2.45
CA VAL A 268 6.63 -6.29 3.74
C VAL A 268 7.59 -7.45 3.60
N ILE A 269 7.59 -8.11 2.44
CA ILE A 269 8.51 -9.17 2.07
C ILE A 269 9.23 -8.82 0.78
N ASP A 270 10.50 -9.23 0.67
CA ASP A 270 11.28 -9.15 -0.56
C ASP A 270 11.05 -10.39 -1.45
N TYR A 271 11.75 -10.44 -2.58
CA TYR A 271 11.62 -11.54 -3.53
C TYR A 271 12.07 -12.87 -2.92
N GLU A 272 13.14 -12.87 -2.13
CA GLU A 272 13.71 -14.08 -1.55
C GLU A 272 12.72 -14.71 -0.55
N VAL A 273 12.16 -13.91 0.35
CA VAL A 273 11.11 -14.36 1.28
C VAL A 273 9.83 -14.74 0.53
N LEU A 274 9.45 -13.99 -0.50
CA LEU A 274 8.30 -14.32 -1.34
C LEU A 274 8.47 -15.70 -1.98
N SER A 275 9.62 -15.99 -2.58
CA SER A 275 9.88 -17.27 -3.23
C SER A 275 9.84 -18.44 -2.24
N ILE A 276 10.36 -18.25 -1.02
CA ILE A 276 10.32 -19.28 0.03
C ILE A 276 8.88 -19.56 0.45
N ARG A 277 8.13 -18.51 0.82
CA ARG A 277 6.74 -18.69 1.28
C ARG A 277 5.81 -19.19 0.20
N LEU A 278 6.09 -18.85 -1.06
CA LEU A 278 5.35 -19.38 -2.19
C LEU A 278 5.58 -20.90 -2.31
N GLN A 279 6.81 -21.38 -2.12
CA GLN A 279 7.07 -22.83 -2.06
C GLN A 279 6.43 -23.49 -0.84
N GLU A 280 6.35 -22.83 0.33
CA GLU A 280 5.62 -23.36 1.49
C GLU A 280 4.13 -23.63 1.18
N VAL A 281 3.50 -22.79 0.33
CA VAL A 281 2.14 -23.04 -0.17
C VAL A 281 2.11 -24.28 -1.07
N ALA A 282 3.09 -24.46 -1.95
CA ALA A 282 3.19 -25.65 -2.80
C ALA A 282 3.42 -26.94 -2.00
N ASP A 283 4.22 -26.87 -0.93
CA ASP A 283 4.47 -27.99 -0.02
C ASP A 283 3.21 -28.36 0.76
N TRP A 284 2.40 -27.38 1.14
CA TRP A 284 1.10 -27.61 1.76
C TRP A 284 0.13 -28.31 0.80
N ILE A 285 0.02 -27.85 -0.44
CA ILE A 285 -0.77 -28.49 -1.49
C ILE A 285 -0.32 -29.96 -1.68
N SER A 286 0.98 -30.17 -1.84
CA SER A 286 1.59 -31.49 -2.01
C SER A 286 1.28 -32.44 -0.85
N SER A 287 1.25 -31.91 0.38
CA SER A 287 0.94 -32.69 1.57
C SER A 287 -0.51 -33.16 1.59
N VAL A 288 -1.45 -32.30 1.17
CA VAL A 288 -2.87 -32.65 1.06
C VAL A 288 -3.08 -33.67 -0.06
N GLU A 289 -2.48 -33.46 -1.23
CA GLU A 289 -2.58 -34.38 -2.36
C GLU A 289 -2.08 -35.79 -2.01
N LYS A 290 -0.94 -35.90 -1.31
CA LYS A 290 -0.40 -37.20 -0.84
C LYS A 290 -1.35 -37.89 0.14
N ALA A 291 -2.02 -37.13 1.01
CA ALA A 291 -2.96 -37.68 1.99
C ALA A 291 -4.23 -38.24 1.35
N VAL A 292 -4.65 -37.75 0.17
CA VAL A 292 -5.81 -38.29 -0.54
C VAL A 292 -5.63 -39.78 -0.91
N GLY A 293 -4.39 -40.21 -1.13
CA GLY A 293 -4.06 -41.62 -1.37
C GLY A 293 -4.39 -42.57 -0.21
N THR A 294 -4.69 -42.06 1.00
CA THR A 294 -5.06 -42.89 2.16
C THR A 294 -6.57 -43.12 2.29
N GLN A 295 -7.35 -42.90 1.22
CA GLN A 295 -8.79 -43.18 1.22
C GLN A 295 -9.07 -44.67 1.53
N PRO A 296 -10.20 -44.99 2.18
CA PRO A 296 -10.63 -46.38 2.33
C PRO A 296 -10.82 -47.05 0.96
N LEU A 297 -10.32 -48.29 0.81
CA LEU A 297 -10.32 -49.01 -0.47
C LEU A 297 -11.71 -49.16 -1.12
N TRP A 298 -12.78 -49.21 -0.31
CA TRP A 298 -14.15 -49.34 -0.81
C TRP A 298 -14.70 -48.06 -1.44
N VAL A 299 -14.09 -46.90 -1.17
CA VAL A 299 -14.51 -45.61 -1.71
C VAL A 299 -14.14 -45.52 -3.19
N ASN A 300 -12.92 -45.96 -3.55
CA ASN A 300 -12.37 -45.99 -4.92
C ASN A 300 -12.79 -44.76 -5.77
N TYR A 301 -12.74 -43.58 -5.18
CA TYR A 301 -13.28 -42.37 -5.79
C TYR A 301 -12.25 -41.70 -6.71
N TYR A 302 -10.97 -41.82 -6.35
CA TYR A 302 -9.82 -41.34 -7.11
C TYR A 302 -9.03 -42.47 -7.75
#